data_AF-A0A1I6XSU7-F1
#
_entry.id   AF-A0A1I6XSU7-F1
#
_cell.length_a   1.000
_cell.length_b   1.000
_cell.length_c   1.000
_cell.angle_alpha   90.00
_cell.angle_beta   90.00
_cell.angle_gamma   90.00
#
_symmetry.space_group_name_H-M   'P 1'
#
loop_
_entity.id
_entity.type
_entity.pdbx_description
1 polymer ?
#
loop_
_entity_poly.entity_id
_entity_poly.type
_entity_poly.pdbx_seq_one_letter_code
_entity_poly.pdbx_strand_id
1 'polypeptide(L)' 'MSNKEISARELINAQNRATQKAKKLIRVLGLEDIVVRNNKVIQISPNGEEATIKESQYKSKKVSKGTFTLKK' A
#
# COMPACT_ATOMS: atom_id res chain seq x y z
N MET A 1 16.50 -39.49 -11.14
CA MET A 1 15.74 -38.22 -11.06
C MET A 1 14.26 -38.58 -11.16
N SER A 2 13.48 -38.30 -10.12
CA SER A 2 12.06 -38.68 -10.08
C SER A 2 11.25 -37.79 -11.03
N ASN A 3 10.72 -38.34 -12.12
CA ASN A 3 9.74 -37.69 -12.99
C ASN A 3 8.39 -37.57 -12.28
N LYS A 4 8.32 -36.77 -11.21
CA LYS A 4 7.04 -36.34 -10.65
C LYS A 4 6.52 -35.23 -11.54
N GLU A 5 5.60 -35.58 -12.44
CA GLU A 5 4.80 -34.61 -13.15
C GLU A 5 4.05 -33.78 -12.11
N ILE A 6 4.41 -32.50 -12.02
CA ILE A 6 3.76 -31.60 -11.09
C ILE A 6 2.36 -31.34 -11.63
N SER A 7 1.34 -31.66 -10.83
CA SER A 7 -0.04 -31.36 -11.20
C SER A 7 -0.25 -29.85 -11.30
N ALA A 8 -1.11 -29.40 -12.22
CA ALA A 8 -1.52 -27.99 -12.29
C ALA A 8 -1.97 -27.44 -10.92
N ARG A 9 -2.60 -28.29 -10.10
CA ARG A 9 -3.02 -27.94 -8.72
C ARG A 9 -1.84 -27.70 -7.79
N GLU A 10 -0.76 -28.47 -7.94
CA GLU A 10 0.46 -28.29 -7.15
C GLU A 10 1.21 -27.02 -7.57
N LEU A 11 1.23 -26.68 -8.86
CA LEU A 11 1.76 -25.40 -9.35
C LEU A 11 0.99 -24.21 -8.79
N ILE A 12 -0.35 -24.26 -8.80
CA ILE A 12 -1.21 -23.21 -8.22
C ILE A 12 -0.93 -23.07 -6.72
N ASN A 13 -0.82 -24.18 -5.99
CA ASN A 13 -0.50 -24.16 -4.56
C ASN A 13 0.89 -23.57 -4.28
N ALA A 14 1.89 -23.91 -5.11
CA ALA A 14 3.23 -23.36 -5.01
C ALA A 14 3.25 -21.84 -5.29
N GLN A 15 2.54 -21.40 -6.32
CA GLN A 15 2.35 -19.99 -6.66
C GLN A 15 1.71 -19.23 -5.48
N ASN A 16 0.62 -19.75 -4.92
CA ASN A 16 -0.06 -19.14 -3.78
C ASN A 16 0.88 -19.00 -2.56
N ARG A 17 1.70 -20.03 -2.28
CA ARG A 17 2.70 -19.97 -1.20
C ARG A 17 3.77 -18.90 -1.47
N ALA A 18 4.26 -18.81 -2.71
CA ALA A 18 5.24 -17.80 -3.11
C ALA A 18 4.68 -16.38 -2.95
N THR A 19 3.45 -16.14 -3.41
CA THR A 19 2.75 -14.86 -3.25
C THR A 19 2.58 -14.46 -1.79
N GLN A 20 2.21 -15.40 -0.91
CA GLN A 20 2.09 -15.13 0.53
C GLN A 20 3.43 -14.77 1.18
N LYS A 21 4.52 -15.44 0.78
CA LYS A 21 5.87 -15.09 1.25
C LYS A 21 6.30 -13.70 0.76
N ALA A 22 6.03 -13.38 -0.50
CA ALA A 22 6.31 -12.06 -1.06
C ALA A 22 5.56 -10.95 -0.30
N LYS A 23 4.27 -11.13 -0.02
CA LYS A 23 3.47 -10.18 0.79
C LYS A 23 4.08 -9.97 2.18
N LYS A 24 4.51 -11.04 2.86
CA LYS A 24 5.16 -10.93 4.17
C LYS A 24 6.49 -10.18 4.08
N LEU A 25 7.28 -10.45 3.05
CA LEU A 25 8.59 -9.82 2.84
C LEU A 25 8.44 -8.32 2.53
N ILE A 26 7.48 -7.95 1.69
CA ILE A 26 7.10 -6.56 1.41
C ILE A 26 6.75 -5.81 2.70
N ARG A 27 5.94 -6.42 3.57
CA ARG A 27 5.58 -5.86 4.87
C ARG A 27 6.78 -5.70 5.81
N VAL A 28 7.65 -6.72 5.91
CA VAL A 28 8.84 -6.69 6.79
C VAL A 28 9.85 -5.64 6.35
N LEU A 29 10.02 -5.47 5.04
CA LEU A 29 10.92 -4.48 4.46
C LEU A 29 10.34 -3.06 4.48
N GLY A 30 9.10 -2.88 4.93
CA GLY A 30 8.45 -1.57 4.95
C GLY A 30 8.30 -0.94 3.57
N LEU A 31 8.19 -1.77 2.52
CA LEU A 31 8.06 -1.30 1.13
C LEU A 31 6.63 -0.82 0.79
N GLU A 32 5.72 -0.88 1.77
CA GLU A 32 4.37 -0.33 1.67
C GLU A 32 4.38 1.06 2.29
N ASP A 33 4.08 2.08 1.49
CA ASP A 33 3.96 3.46 1.97
C ASP A 33 2.52 3.76 2.38
N ILE A 34 2.34 4.41 3.53
CA ILE A 34 1.03 4.88 3.99
C ILE A 34 1.00 6.39 3.87
N VAL A 35 0.13 6.92 3.01
CA VAL A 35 -0.01 8.36 2.77
C VAL A 35 -1.45 8.82 2.98
N VAL A 36 -1.61 10.07 3.41
CA VAL A 36 -2.94 10.70 3.54
C VAL A 36 -3.12 11.67 2.38
N ARG A 37 -4.06 11.37 1.47
CA ARG A 37 -4.46 12.26 0.37
C ARG A 37 -5.98 12.38 0.34
N ASN A 38 -6.51 13.56 0.02
CA ASN A 38 -7.95 13.77 -0.18
C ASN A 38 -8.83 13.24 0.97
N ASN A 39 -8.40 13.41 2.23
CA ASN A 39 -9.07 12.84 3.42
C ASN A 39 -9.25 11.31 3.37
N LYS A 40 -8.36 10.59 2.69
CA LYS A 40 -8.31 9.12 2.66
C LYS A 40 -6.91 8.65 3.03
N VAL A 41 -6.84 7.55 3.77
CA VAL A 41 -5.60 6.82 4.04
C VAL A 41 -5.40 5.84 2.89
N ILE A 42 -4.32 6.04 2.14
CA ILE A 42 -3.97 5.25 0.96
C ILE A 42 -2.72 4.45 1.28
N GLN A 43 -2.76 3.16 0.97
CA GLN A 43 -1.61 2.28 0.94
C GLN A 43 -1.06 2.25 -0.48
N ILE A 44 0.23 2.52 -0.63
CA ILE A 44 0.94 2.38 -1.89
C ILE A 44 1.77 1.11 -1.79
N SER A 45 1.46 0.16 -2.67
CA SER A 45 2.21 -1.09 -2.79
C SER A 45 3.53 -0.85 -3.53
N PRO A 46 4.52 -1.75 -3.44
CA PRO A 46 5.84 -1.57 -4.08
C PRO A 46 5.79 -1.50 -5.61
N ASN A 47 4.72 -2.01 -6.22
CA ASN A 47 4.44 -1.93 -7.66
C ASN A 47 3.76 -0.60 -8.07
N GLY A 48 3.50 0.30 -7.11
CA GLY A 48 2.83 1.57 -7.33
C GLY A 48 1.30 1.51 -7.27
N GLU A 49 0.69 0.35 -7.01
CA GLU A 49 -0.76 0.25 -6.88
C GLU A 49 -1.25 0.93 -5.59
N GLU A 50 -2.27 1.78 -5.72
CA GLU A 50 -2.89 2.50 -4.62
C GLU A 50 -4.17 1.79 -4.15
N ALA A 51 -4.25 1.49 -2.84
CA ALA A 51 -5.45 0.95 -2.21
C ALA A 51 -5.92 1.88 -1.08
N THR A 52 -7.21 2.22 -1.05
CA THR A 52 -7.77 3.00 0.07
C THR A 52 -8.00 2.08 1.27
N ILE A 53 -7.29 2.33 2.38
CA ILE A 53 -7.41 1.53 3.60
C ILE A 53 -8.60 2.01 4.44
N LYS A 54 -8.72 3.33 4.64
CA LYS A 54 -9.75 3.96 5.46
C LYS A 54 -10.04 5.39 5.00
N GLU A 55 -11.26 5.86 5.24
CA GLU A 55 -11.52 7.30 5.25
C GLU A 55 -10.78 7.93 6.43
N SER A 56 -10.11 9.06 6.18
CA SER A 56 -9.34 9.78 7.20
C SER A 56 -10.30 10.33 8.27
N GLN A 57 -10.05 9.98 9.53
CA GLN A 57 -10.76 10.57 10.66
C GLN A 57 -10.41 12.05 10.86
N TYR A 58 -9.27 12.49 10.33
CA TYR A 58 -8.82 13.87 10.38
C TYR A 58 -9.21 14.58 9.08
N LYS A 59 -10.20 15.48 9.15
CA LYS A 59 -10.57 16.35 8.04
C LYS A 59 -9.46 17.39 7.84
N SER A 60 -8.84 17.40 6.67
CA SER A 60 -7.86 18.43 6.30
C SER A 60 -8.55 19.79 6.30
N LYS A 61 -8.23 20.67 7.27
CA LYS A 61 -8.72 22.05 7.26
C LYS A 61 -7.79 22.89 6.38
N LYS A 62 -8.31 23.40 5.27
CA LYS A 62 -7.57 24.36 4.43
C LYS A 62 -7.31 25.61 5.27
N VAL A 63 -6.06 25.83 5.67
CA VAL A 63 -5.66 27.01 6.44
C VAL A 63 -5.69 28.21 5.50
N SER A 64 -6.52 29.21 5.79
CA SER A 64 -6.44 30.48 5.04
C SER A 64 -5.14 31.15 5.43
N LYS A 65 -4.30 31.47 4.45
CA LYS A 65 -3.11 32.29 4.68
C LYS A 65 -3.62 33.69 5.05
N GLY A 66 -3.43 34.08 6.31
CA GLY A 66 -3.69 35.44 6.75
C GLY A 66 -2.77 36.39 6.00
N THR A 67 -3.33 37.37 5.31
CA THR A 67 -2.56 38.48 4.73
C THR A 67 -2.21 39.43 5.86
N PHE A 68 -0.93 39.47 6.26
CA PHE A 68 -0.43 40.49 7.15
C PHE A 68 -0.23 41.79 6.35
N THR A 69 -1.09 42.77 6.55
CA THR A 69 -0.85 44.14 6.06
C THR A 69 -0.09 44.92 7.14
N LEU A 70 1.16 45.25 6.84
CA LEU A 70 1.91 46.23 7.62
C LEU A 70 1.26 47.60 7.39
N LYS A 71 0.63 48.17 8.42
CA LYS A 71 0.18 49.57 8.38
C LYS A 71 1.40 50.48 8.37
N LYS A 72 1.44 51.37 7.37
CA LYS A 72 2.44 52.42 7.21
C LYS A 72 2.14 53.59 8.13
#